data_AF-S4P501-F1
#
_entry.id   AF-S4P501-F1
#
_cell.length_a   1.000
_cell.length_b   1.000
_cell.length_c   1.000
_cell.angle_alpha   90.00
_cell.angle_beta   90.00
_cell.angle_gamma   90.00
#
_symmetry.space_group_name_H-M   'P 1'
#
loop_
_entity.id
_entity.type
_entity.pdbx_description
1 polymer ?
#
loop_
_entity_poly.entity_id
_entity_poly.type
_entity_poly.pdbx_seq_one_letter_code
_entity_poly.pdbx_strand_id
1 'polypeptide(L)'
;MAARAGAAKPVDSEEKRQRAAEREGRRRARRLKREAAGTASAHRDGDSSDDELPPAQLHHALQETEAIRALSGRLFSDALAAWRDVRGVCARMARLRRRQPTLYNDAYVAECLPKLIAPYVRHQLILWNPLADEHNEDYEKMDWYKCLMMYGVRSEKIDSDSDESSSSESMDAGEARGTLTEDSVREDLDLMLVPTIIDKVVLPKVTEIVENAWDPISVRA
;
A
#
# COMPACT_ATOMS: atom_id res chain seq x y z
N MET A 1 64.21 -22.67 30.03
CA MET A 1 62.86 -22.11 29.78
C MET A 1 62.59 -22.13 28.29
N ALA A 2 62.06 -23.21 27.74
CA ALA A 2 61.77 -23.33 26.31
C ALA A 2 60.42 -22.68 25.98
N ALA A 3 60.39 -21.78 25.00
CA ALA A 3 59.18 -21.11 24.54
C ALA A 3 58.21 -22.12 23.90
N ARG A 4 56.94 -22.07 24.33
CA ARG A 4 55.86 -22.93 23.85
C ARG A 4 55.50 -22.53 22.42
N ALA A 5 55.57 -23.46 21.47
CA ALA A 5 55.20 -23.23 20.08
C ALA A 5 53.76 -22.69 19.99
N GLY A 6 53.59 -21.54 19.34
CA GLY A 6 52.27 -20.94 19.11
C GLY A 6 51.41 -21.89 18.27
N ALA A 7 50.24 -22.25 18.80
CA ALA A 7 49.26 -23.02 18.05
C ALA A 7 48.90 -22.24 16.77
N ALA A 8 49.18 -22.82 15.61
CA ALA A 8 48.79 -22.27 14.32
C ALA A 8 47.27 -22.04 14.32
N LYS A 9 46.83 -20.84 13.93
CA LYS A 9 45.40 -20.53 13.76
C LYS A 9 44.78 -21.59 12.83
N PRO A 10 43.60 -22.15 13.15
CA PRO A 10 42.94 -23.10 12.26
C PRO A 10 42.75 -22.45 10.89
N VAL A 11 43.05 -23.19 9.83
CA VAL A 11 42.87 -22.74 8.44
C VAL A 11 41.42 -22.31 8.29
N ASP A 12 41.19 -21.03 7.99
CA ASP A 12 39.85 -20.50 7.86
C ASP A 12 39.11 -21.27 6.77
N SER A 13 37.90 -21.73 7.09
CA SER A 13 37.06 -22.47 6.15
C SER A 13 36.83 -21.63 4.89
N GLU A 14 36.70 -22.29 3.76
CA GLU A 14 36.47 -21.63 2.46
C GLU A 14 35.26 -20.70 2.51
N GLU A 15 34.18 -21.12 3.18
CA GLU A 15 33.00 -20.28 3.46
C GLU A 15 33.30 -19.02 4.26
N LYS A 16 34.22 -19.09 5.23
CA LYS A 16 34.60 -17.94 6.04
C LYS A 16 35.44 -16.96 5.24
N ARG A 17 36.29 -17.47 4.33
CA ARG A 17 37.07 -16.66 3.38
C ARG A 17 36.15 -15.98 2.36
N GLN A 18 35.16 -16.69 1.82
CA GLN A 18 34.15 -16.12 0.92
C GLN A 18 33.35 -15.00 1.59
N ARG A 19 32.83 -15.24 2.81
CA ARG A 19 32.12 -14.21 3.58
C ARG A 19 33.00 -12.99 3.93
N ALA A 20 34.29 -13.20 4.17
CA ALA A 20 35.23 -12.12 4.43
C ALA A 20 35.51 -11.29 3.16
N ALA A 21 35.76 -11.95 2.03
CA ALA A 21 35.97 -11.31 0.74
C ALA A 21 34.73 -10.53 0.28
N GLU A 22 33.54 -11.08 0.50
CA GLU A 22 32.28 -10.41 0.19
C GLU A 22 32.04 -9.15 1.04
N ARG A 23 32.29 -9.25 2.36
CA ARG A 23 32.25 -8.09 3.27
C ARG A 23 33.25 -7.00 2.83
N GLU A 24 34.46 -7.40 2.43
CA GLU A 24 35.48 -6.48 1.94
C GLU A 24 35.10 -5.85 0.59
N GLY A 25 34.48 -6.62 -0.30
CA GLY A 25 33.90 -6.13 -1.55
C GLY A 25 32.85 -5.04 -1.32
N ARG A 26 31.91 -5.26 -0.39
CA ARG A 26 30.90 -4.25 0.00
C ARG A 26 31.54 -2.98 0.54
N ARG A 27 32.53 -3.10 1.44
CA ARG A 27 33.28 -1.95 1.98
C ARG A 27 34.01 -1.16 0.89
N ARG A 28 34.63 -1.86 -0.08
CA ARG A 28 35.33 -1.24 -1.21
C ARG A 28 34.37 -0.50 -2.13
N ALA A 29 33.21 -1.08 -2.45
CA ALA A 29 32.17 -0.41 -3.24
C ALA A 29 31.68 0.88 -2.57
N ARG A 30 31.51 0.89 -1.24
CA ARG A 30 31.14 2.11 -0.48
C ARG A 30 32.21 3.19 -0.50
N ARG A 31 33.49 2.81 -0.42
CA ARG A 31 34.60 3.76 -0.56
C ARG A 31 34.57 4.41 -1.94
N LEU A 32 34.46 3.60 -2.99
CA LEU A 32 34.38 4.09 -4.37
C LEU A 32 33.15 4.99 -4.60
N LYS A 33 31.96 4.63 -4.09
CA LYS A 33 30.73 5.45 -4.22
C LYS A 33 30.88 6.80 -3.51
N ARG A 34 31.53 6.84 -2.33
CA ARG A 34 31.78 8.08 -1.57
C ARG A 34 32.86 8.95 -2.19
N GLU A 35 33.90 8.33 -2.74
CA GLU A 35 34.93 9.02 -3.52
C GLU A 35 34.31 9.67 -4.76
N ALA A 36 33.45 8.94 -5.48
CA ALA A 36 32.72 9.46 -6.64
C ALA A 36 31.74 10.59 -6.28
N ALA A 37 31.10 10.53 -5.11
CA ALA A 37 30.18 11.56 -4.62
C ALA A 37 30.87 12.74 -3.93
N GLY A 38 32.20 12.71 -3.76
CA GLY A 38 32.95 13.77 -3.05
C GLY A 38 32.72 13.85 -1.54
N THR A 39 32.04 12.85 -0.93
CA THR A 39 31.66 12.83 0.49
C THR A 39 32.61 12.01 1.36
N ALA A 40 33.76 11.60 0.82
CA ALA A 40 34.72 10.72 1.50
C ALA A 40 35.28 11.31 2.82
N SER A 41 35.46 12.64 2.90
CA SER A 41 35.98 13.32 4.09
C SER A 41 34.98 13.46 5.24
N ALA A 42 33.68 13.33 4.96
CA ALA A 42 32.61 13.43 5.94
C ALA A 42 32.29 12.10 6.64
N HIS A 43 32.82 10.97 6.14
CA HIS A 43 32.54 9.64 6.68
C HIS A 43 33.57 9.22 7.72
N ARG A 44 33.14 8.92 8.95
CA ARG A 44 34.00 8.39 10.01
C ARG A 44 34.09 6.87 9.91
N ASP A 45 35.29 6.30 10.08
CA ASP A 45 35.45 4.84 10.18
C ASP A 45 34.69 4.34 11.43
N GLY A 46 33.54 3.70 11.19
CA GLY A 46 32.60 3.30 12.24
C GLY A 46 31.13 3.56 11.88
N ASP A 47 30.86 4.56 11.02
CA ASP A 47 29.49 4.98 10.63
C ASP A 47 28.87 4.09 9.53
N SER A 48 29.54 3.00 9.19
CA SER A 48 29.15 2.12 8.11
C SER A 48 28.12 1.10 8.60
N SER A 49 26.84 1.42 8.48
CA SER A 49 25.77 0.45 8.73
C SER A 49 25.90 -0.78 7.83
N ASP A 50 25.71 -1.98 8.36
CA ASP A 50 25.78 -3.26 7.61
C ASP A 50 24.44 -3.60 6.91
N ASP A 51 23.57 -2.61 6.68
CA ASP A 51 22.21 -2.79 6.14
C ASP A 51 22.16 -3.25 4.66
N GLU A 52 23.30 -3.31 3.96
CA GLU A 52 23.30 -3.72 2.55
C GLU A 52 23.40 -5.24 2.42
N LEU A 53 22.36 -5.84 1.86
CA LEU A 53 22.36 -7.27 1.53
C LEU A 53 23.52 -7.64 0.58
N PRO A 54 24.12 -8.84 0.75
CA PRO A 54 24.88 -9.54 -0.28
C PRO A 54 24.29 -9.40 -1.69
N PRO A 55 25.09 -9.17 -2.76
CA PRO A 55 24.57 -9.01 -4.12
C PRO A 55 23.69 -10.18 -4.58
N ALA A 56 24.04 -11.41 -4.19
CA ALA A 56 23.24 -12.59 -4.50
C ALA A 56 21.88 -12.58 -3.79
N GLN A 57 21.84 -12.17 -2.51
CA GLN A 57 20.59 -12.06 -1.75
C GLN A 57 19.72 -10.91 -2.25
N LEU A 58 20.34 -9.78 -2.62
CA LEU A 58 19.63 -8.67 -3.25
C LEU A 58 19.00 -9.09 -4.59
N HIS A 59 19.77 -9.78 -5.44
CA HIS A 59 19.24 -10.29 -6.71
C HIS A 59 18.07 -11.26 -6.51
N HIS A 60 18.22 -12.20 -5.57
CA HIS A 60 17.14 -13.12 -5.21
C HIS A 60 15.89 -12.38 -4.71
N ALA A 61 16.04 -11.39 -3.82
CA ALA A 61 14.92 -10.60 -3.31
C ALA A 61 14.19 -9.83 -4.42
N LEU A 62 14.93 -9.29 -5.39
CA LEU A 62 14.35 -8.61 -6.56
C LEU A 62 13.57 -9.59 -7.45
N GLN A 63 14.11 -10.78 -7.70
CA GLN A 63 13.44 -11.83 -8.47
C GLN A 63 12.14 -12.29 -7.80
N GLU A 64 12.17 -12.54 -6.48
CA GLU A 64 10.98 -12.90 -5.70
C GLU A 64 9.93 -11.79 -5.74
N THR A 65 10.34 -10.52 -5.59
CA THR A 65 9.44 -9.36 -5.67
C THR A 65 8.77 -9.26 -7.04
N GLU A 66 9.53 -9.49 -8.12
CA GLU A 66 8.98 -9.49 -9.48
C GLU A 66 8.03 -10.66 -9.73
N ALA A 67 8.36 -11.85 -9.22
CA ALA A 67 7.48 -13.01 -9.29
C ALA A 67 6.16 -12.76 -8.56
N ILE A 68 6.19 -12.20 -7.34
CA ILE A 68 5.00 -11.82 -6.59
C ILE A 68 4.18 -10.78 -7.35
N ARG A 69 4.83 -9.78 -7.97
CA ARG A 69 4.14 -8.77 -8.80
C ARG A 69 3.44 -9.40 -10.01
N ALA A 70 4.09 -10.33 -10.69
CA ALA A 70 3.52 -11.02 -11.85
C ALA A 70 2.33 -11.92 -11.45
N LEU A 71 2.44 -12.62 -10.32
CA LEU A 71 1.35 -13.44 -9.78
C LEU A 71 0.19 -12.59 -9.28
N SER A 72 0.46 -11.47 -8.60
CA SER A 72 -0.60 -10.59 -8.11
C SER A 72 -1.39 -9.97 -9.26
N GLY A 73 -0.75 -9.63 -10.38
CA GLY A 73 -1.43 -9.14 -11.59
C GLY A 73 -2.41 -10.14 -12.23
N ARG A 74 -2.34 -11.42 -11.87
CA ARG A 74 -3.26 -12.47 -12.36
C ARG A 74 -4.43 -12.72 -11.42
N LEU A 75 -4.41 -12.21 -10.20
CA LEU A 75 -5.52 -12.34 -9.25
C LEU A 75 -6.78 -11.68 -9.83
N PHE A 76 -7.92 -12.37 -9.70
CA PHE A 76 -9.22 -11.97 -10.25
C PHE A 76 -9.32 -11.88 -11.78
N SER A 77 -8.34 -12.40 -12.53
CA SER A 77 -8.37 -12.35 -14.00
C SER A 77 -9.53 -13.13 -14.63
N ASP A 78 -9.96 -14.20 -13.97
CA ASP A 78 -11.11 -15.05 -14.30
C ASP A 78 -12.46 -14.46 -13.87
N ALA A 79 -12.45 -13.44 -13.00
CA ALA A 79 -13.67 -12.75 -12.59
C ALA A 79 -14.23 -11.87 -13.72
N LEU A 80 -15.56 -11.73 -13.72
CA LEU A 80 -16.26 -10.78 -14.60
C LEU A 80 -15.74 -9.36 -14.36
N ALA A 81 -15.72 -8.53 -15.41
CA ALA A 81 -15.18 -7.17 -15.34
C ALA A 81 -15.77 -6.31 -14.19
N ALA A 82 -17.05 -6.50 -13.86
CA ALA A 82 -17.71 -5.79 -12.77
C ALA A 82 -17.26 -6.21 -11.35
N TRP A 83 -16.54 -7.30 -11.21
CA TRP A 83 -16.07 -7.88 -9.95
C TRP A 83 -14.55 -8.14 -9.95
N ARG A 84 -13.85 -7.71 -11.00
CA ARG A 84 -12.42 -7.95 -11.16
C ARG A 84 -11.58 -7.06 -10.26
N ASP A 85 -11.99 -5.81 -10.11
CA ASP A 85 -11.25 -4.79 -9.39
C ASP A 85 -12.15 -3.96 -8.48
N VAL A 86 -11.51 -3.19 -7.59
CA VAL A 86 -12.18 -2.29 -6.64
C VAL A 86 -13.09 -1.29 -7.34
N ARG A 87 -12.71 -0.79 -8.52
CA ARG A 87 -13.49 0.17 -9.32
C ARG A 87 -14.82 -0.44 -9.74
N GLY A 88 -14.80 -1.66 -10.28
CA GLY A 88 -15.97 -2.40 -10.72
C GLY A 88 -16.93 -2.70 -9.56
N VAL A 89 -16.40 -3.19 -8.44
CA VAL A 89 -17.20 -3.50 -7.25
C VAL A 89 -17.84 -2.23 -6.69
N CYS A 90 -17.07 -1.16 -6.50
CA CYS A 90 -17.60 0.14 -6.06
C CYS A 90 -18.66 0.67 -7.02
N ALA A 91 -18.43 0.61 -8.33
CA ALA A 91 -19.40 1.07 -9.33
C ALA A 91 -20.72 0.27 -9.25
N ARG A 92 -20.64 -1.04 -8.99
CA ARG A 92 -21.82 -1.90 -8.86
C ARG A 92 -22.59 -1.63 -7.57
N MET A 93 -21.89 -1.49 -6.44
CA MET A 93 -22.52 -1.18 -5.15
C MET A 93 -23.12 0.23 -5.14
N ALA A 94 -22.43 1.23 -5.73
CA ALA A 94 -22.95 2.58 -5.87
C ALA A 94 -24.19 2.62 -6.80
N ARG A 95 -24.22 1.78 -7.84
CA ARG A 95 -25.42 1.64 -8.69
C ARG A 95 -26.58 0.99 -7.93
N LEU A 96 -26.31 -0.02 -7.10
CA LEU A 96 -27.32 -0.66 -6.27
C LEU A 96 -27.92 0.35 -5.27
N ARG A 97 -27.05 1.07 -4.55
CA ARG A 97 -27.44 2.15 -3.63
C ARG A 97 -28.36 3.18 -4.29
N ARG A 98 -28.05 3.60 -5.52
CA ARG A 98 -28.84 4.61 -6.25
C ARG A 98 -30.16 4.09 -6.80
N ARG A 99 -30.19 2.86 -7.34
CA ARG A 99 -31.37 2.36 -8.07
C ARG A 99 -32.34 1.58 -7.19
N GLN A 100 -31.86 1.01 -6.09
CA GLN A 100 -32.64 0.16 -5.19
C GLN A 100 -32.19 0.43 -3.74
N PRO A 101 -32.41 1.64 -3.20
CA PRO A 101 -31.94 2.02 -1.87
C PRO A 101 -32.56 1.17 -0.75
N THR A 102 -33.83 0.75 -0.89
CA THR A 102 -34.49 -0.16 0.05
C THR A 102 -33.76 -1.50 0.10
N LEU A 103 -33.50 -2.13 -1.04
CA LEU A 103 -32.76 -3.40 -1.11
C LEU A 103 -31.33 -3.23 -0.56
N TYR A 104 -30.67 -2.10 -0.84
CA TYR A 104 -29.33 -1.82 -0.32
C TYR A 104 -29.31 -1.81 1.22
N ASN A 105 -30.29 -1.15 1.84
CA ASN A 105 -30.44 -1.09 3.29
C ASN A 105 -30.87 -2.44 3.89
N ASP A 106 -31.89 -3.08 3.31
CA ASP A 106 -32.43 -4.36 3.80
C ASP A 106 -31.41 -5.50 3.71
N ALA A 107 -30.50 -5.44 2.74
CA ALA A 107 -29.41 -6.40 2.59
C ALA A 107 -28.15 -6.02 3.39
N TYR A 108 -28.19 -4.96 4.21
CA TYR A 108 -27.07 -4.49 5.03
C TYR A 108 -25.78 -4.29 4.22
N VAL A 109 -25.92 -3.71 3.03
CA VAL A 109 -24.80 -3.60 2.09
C VAL A 109 -23.73 -2.66 2.64
N ALA A 110 -24.11 -1.54 3.26
CA ALA A 110 -23.16 -0.59 3.86
C ALA A 110 -22.28 -1.28 4.91
N GLU A 111 -22.86 -2.12 5.77
CA GLU A 111 -22.14 -2.84 6.83
C GLU A 111 -21.24 -3.95 6.28
N CYS A 112 -21.64 -4.58 5.17
CA CYS A 112 -20.86 -5.64 4.53
C CYS A 112 -19.80 -5.11 3.57
N LEU A 113 -19.94 -3.87 3.09
CA LEU A 113 -19.10 -3.28 2.06
C LEU A 113 -17.61 -3.27 2.42
N PRO A 114 -17.18 -2.92 3.66
CA PRO A 114 -15.77 -3.02 4.04
C PRO A 114 -15.23 -4.44 3.90
N LYS A 115 -16.03 -5.47 4.25
CA LYS A 115 -15.62 -6.88 4.13
C LYS A 115 -15.51 -7.31 2.67
N LEU A 116 -16.42 -6.83 1.82
CA LEU A 116 -16.42 -7.09 0.38
C LEU A 116 -15.21 -6.44 -0.32
N ILE A 117 -14.84 -5.22 0.09
CA ILE A 117 -13.76 -4.43 -0.51
C ILE A 117 -12.37 -4.83 0.01
N ALA A 118 -12.27 -5.29 1.26
CA ALA A 118 -10.99 -5.60 1.89
C ALA A 118 -10.05 -6.52 1.08
N PRO A 119 -10.50 -7.56 0.36
CA PRO A 119 -9.62 -8.37 -0.49
C PRO A 119 -8.95 -7.58 -1.62
N TYR A 120 -9.66 -6.63 -2.24
CA TYR A 120 -9.11 -5.79 -3.31
C TYR A 120 -8.12 -4.76 -2.79
N VAL A 121 -8.37 -4.22 -1.58
CA VAL A 121 -7.41 -3.34 -0.90
C VAL A 121 -6.15 -4.12 -0.55
N ARG A 122 -6.28 -5.29 0.08
CA ARG A 122 -5.13 -6.17 0.41
C ARG A 122 -4.32 -6.53 -0.84
N HIS A 123 -5.00 -6.81 -1.96
CA HIS A 123 -4.37 -7.07 -3.24
C HIS A 123 -3.48 -5.92 -3.72
N GLN A 124 -3.98 -4.68 -3.70
CA GLN A 124 -3.18 -3.50 -4.06
C GLN A 124 -2.05 -3.23 -3.07
N LEU A 125 -2.25 -3.60 -1.80
CA LEU A 125 -1.24 -3.42 -0.77
C LEU A 125 -0.16 -4.50 -0.76
N ILE A 126 -0.23 -5.61 -1.51
CA ILE A 126 0.72 -6.76 -1.39
C ILE A 126 2.18 -6.29 -1.33
N LEU A 127 2.59 -5.43 -2.26
CA LEU A 127 3.96 -4.91 -2.37
C LEU A 127 4.15 -3.51 -1.75
N TRP A 128 3.12 -2.97 -1.11
CA TRP A 128 3.21 -1.68 -0.43
C TRP A 128 4.04 -1.82 0.85
N ASN A 129 5.06 -0.97 0.95
CA ASN A 129 5.92 -0.85 2.12
C ASN A 129 6.06 0.65 2.50
N PRO A 130 5.42 1.10 3.59
CA PRO A 130 5.48 2.48 4.02
C PRO A 130 6.84 2.89 4.61
N LEU A 131 7.72 1.93 4.92
CA LEU A 131 9.07 2.19 5.46
C LEU A 131 10.15 2.30 4.38
N ALA A 132 9.81 2.19 3.08
CA ALA A 132 10.78 2.21 1.99
C ALA A 132 11.05 3.64 1.49
N ASP A 133 12.27 4.15 1.62
CA ASP A 133 12.60 5.55 1.26
C ASP A 133 12.28 5.91 -0.21
N GLU A 134 12.78 5.14 -1.18
CA GLU A 134 12.65 5.44 -2.62
C GLU A 134 11.42 4.79 -3.28
N HIS A 135 10.75 3.87 -2.59
CA HIS A 135 9.69 3.03 -3.15
C HIS A 135 8.37 3.09 -2.36
N ASN A 136 8.27 3.96 -1.36
CA ASN A 136 7.00 4.22 -0.67
C ASN A 136 6.08 5.04 -1.57
N GLU A 137 5.18 4.35 -2.25
CA GLU A 137 4.03 4.99 -2.88
C GLU A 137 3.01 5.39 -1.82
N ASP A 138 2.65 6.67 -1.81
CA ASP A 138 1.56 7.19 -1.00
C ASP A 138 0.25 6.46 -1.33
N TYR A 139 -0.36 5.83 -0.31
CA TYR A 139 -1.55 5.02 -0.50
C TYR A 139 -2.74 5.85 -1.01
N GLU A 140 -2.75 7.17 -0.82
CA GLU A 140 -3.78 8.06 -1.35
C GLU A 140 -3.78 8.10 -2.89
N LYS A 141 -2.64 7.77 -3.51
CA LYS A 141 -2.49 7.69 -4.97
C LYS A 141 -3.00 6.36 -5.54
N MET A 142 -3.19 5.35 -4.69
CA MET A 142 -3.67 4.04 -5.13
C MET A 142 -5.14 4.07 -5.53
N ASP A 143 -5.51 3.16 -6.43
CA ASP A 143 -6.85 3.10 -6.98
C ASP A 143 -7.90 2.79 -5.93
N TRP A 144 -7.58 1.93 -4.96
CA TRP A 144 -8.50 1.59 -3.89
C TRP A 144 -8.92 2.84 -3.10
N TYR A 145 -7.97 3.70 -2.70
CA TYR A 145 -8.28 4.88 -1.90
C TYR A 145 -9.15 5.88 -2.67
N LYS A 146 -8.75 6.18 -3.92
CA LYS A 146 -9.51 7.04 -4.83
C LYS A 146 -10.95 6.53 -5.03
N CYS A 147 -11.13 5.23 -5.20
CA CYS A 147 -12.45 4.64 -5.41
C CYS A 147 -13.35 4.78 -4.18
N LEU A 148 -12.81 4.52 -2.99
CA LEU A 148 -13.60 4.59 -1.76
C LEU A 148 -13.90 6.03 -1.37
N MET A 149 -12.96 6.95 -1.56
CA MET A 149 -13.18 8.38 -1.31
C MET A 149 -14.32 8.93 -2.19
N MET A 150 -14.41 8.48 -3.44
CA MET A 150 -15.46 8.88 -4.36
C MET A 150 -16.76 8.05 -4.25
N TYR A 151 -16.79 7.00 -3.42
CA TYR A 151 -17.93 6.08 -3.34
C TYR A 151 -19.19 6.76 -2.76
N GLY A 152 -19.02 7.55 -1.69
CA GLY A 152 -20.10 8.25 -0.99
C GLY A 152 -20.46 9.61 -1.58
N VAL A 153 -19.66 10.13 -2.51
CA VAL A 153 -19.91 11.43 -3.12
C VAL A 153 -21.05 11.28 -4.12
N ARG A 154 -22.24 11.76 -3.74
CA ARG A 154 -23.33 11.98 -4.69
C ARG A 154 -22.83 13.01 -5.69
N SER A 155 -22.77 12.66 -6.98
CA SER A 155 -22.61 13.66 -8.03
C SER A 155 -23.89 14.49 -8.03
N GLU A 156 -23.91 15.53 -7.21
CA GLU A 156 -24.86 16.59 -7.40
C GLU A 156 -24.51 17.20 -8.76
N LYS A 157 -25.44 17.09 -9.71
CA LYS A 157 -25.44 18.06 -10.79
C LYS A 157 -25.61 19.39 -10.08
N ILE A 158 -24.52 20.15 -10.00
CA ILE A 158 -24.59 21.59 -9.76
C ILE A 158 -25.38 22.09 -10.97
N ASP A 159 -26.70 22.20 -10.81
CA ASP A 159 -27.54 22.96 -11.71
C ASP A 159 -27.06 24.40 -11.54
N SER A 160 -26.03 24.74 -12.32
CA SER A 160 -25.50 26.09 -12.42
C SER A 160 -26.62 26.95 -12.96
N ASP A 161 -27.18 27.80 -12.09
CA ASP A 161 -28.13 28.86 -12.45
C ASP A 161 -27.60 29.65 -13.64
N SER A 162 -28.13 29.38 -14.84
CA SER A 162 -28.21 30.31 -15.97
C SER A 162 -29.06 29.67 -17.06
N ASP A 163 -30.38 29.83 -16.96
CA ASP A 163 -31.12 30.72 -17.86
C ASP A 163 -32.63 30.49 -17.67
N GLU A 164 -33.33 31.56 -17.32
CA GLU A 164 -34.79 31.60 -17.34
C GLU A 164 -35.31 31.40 -18.77
N SER A 165 -36.06 30.31 -19.01
CA SER A 165 -37.22 30.41 -19.89
C SER A 165 -38.24 29.30 -19.63
N SER A 166 -39.42 29.73 -19.22
CA SER A 166 -40.63 28.95 -18.97
C SER A 166 -41.08 28.13 -20.19
N SER A 167 -41.54 26.89 -19.99
CA SER A 167 -42.94 26.48 -20.26
C SER A 167 -43.19 24.96 -20.19
N SER A 168 -44.28 24.62 -19.48
CA SER A 168 -45.15 23.43 -19.55
C SER A 168 -44.70 22.11 -18.90
N GLU A 169 -45.59 21.66 -18.01
CA GLU A 169 -45.49 20.51 -17.11
C GLU A 169 -45.72 19.16 -17.82
N SER A 170 -45.07 18.10 -17.32
CA SER A 170 -45.64 16.77 -17.29
C SER A 170 -45.25 16.04 -16.00
N MET A 171 -46.26 15.55 -15.30
CA MET A 171 -46.22 14.88 -14.00
C MET A 171 -45.54 13.49 -14.03
N ASP A 172 -45.12 13.08 -12.82
CA ASP A 172 -45.05 11.71 -12.31
C ASP A 172 -43.76 10.90 -12.49
N ALA A 173 -42.89 10.95 -11.47
CA ALA A 173 -42.60 9.78 -10.64
C ALA A 173 -41.82 10.26 -9.40
N GLY A 174 -42.46 10.19 -8.24
CA GLY A 174 -41.83 10.53 -6.97
C GLY A 174 -40.67 9.60 -6.64
N GLU A 175 -39.48 10.17 -6.47
CA GLU A 175 -38.50 9.67 -5.51
C GLU A 175 -38.10 10.86 -4.66
N ALA A 176 -38.24 10.69 -3.34
CA ALA A 176 -37.87 11.66 -2.33
C ALA A 176 -36.41 12.08 -2.57
N ARG A 177 -36.22 13.24 -3.21
CA ARG A 177 -34.95 13.95 -3.26
C ARG A 177 -34.75 14.51 -1.85
N GLY A 178 -34.38 13.63 -0.92
CA GLY A 178 -34.15 13.97 0.48
C GLY A 178 -33.14 15.11 0.51
N THR A 179 -33.54 16.24 1.07
CA THR A 179 -32.63 17.35 1.38
C THR A 179 -31.44 16.79 2.14
N LEU A 180 -30.22 17.05 1.66
CA LEU A 180 -29.00 16.74 2.41
C LEU A 180 -29.06 17.52 3.73
N THR A 181 -29.31 16.83 4.83
CA THR A 181 -29.25 17.38 6.18
C THR A 181 -27.99 16.90 6.88
N GLU A 182 -27.51 17.66 7.87
CA GLU A 182 -26.37 17.25 8.70
C GLU A 182 -26.61 15.86 9.32
N ASP A 183 -27.81 15.61 9.83
CA ASP A 183 -28.18 14.31 10.40
C ASP A 183 -28.12 13.18 9.35
N SER A 184 -28.58 13.42 8.12
CA SER A 184 -28.51 12.42 7.05
C SER A 184 -27.09 12.06 6.64
N VAL A 185 -26.15 13.00 6.76
CA VAL A 185 -24.71 12.76 6.53
C VAL A 185 -24.14 11.98 7.71
N ARG A 186 -24.48 12.37 8.94
CA ARG A 186 -23.95 11.73 10.15
C ARG A 186 -24.39 10.27 10.30
N GLU A 187 -25.56 9.93 9.78
CA GLU A 187 -26.12 8.58 9.80
C GLU A 187 -25.71 7.71 8.59
N ASP A 188 -25.02 8.27 7.59
CA ASP A 188 -24.61 7.52 6.40
C ASP A 188 -23.43 6.58 6.70
N LEU A 189 -23.76 5.31 6.92
CA LEU A 189 -22.79 4.23 7.18
C LEU A 189 -21.76 4.06 6.06
N ASP A 190 -22.07 4.44 4.82
CA ASP A 190 -21.11 4.34 3.72
C ASP A 190 -19.95 5.34 3.86
N LEU A 191 -20.13 6.45 4.61
CA LEU A 191 -19.04 7.39 4.90
C LEU A 191 -17.99 6.77 5.83
N MET A 192 -18.36 5.72 6.57
CA MET A 192 -17.43 4.96 7.41
C MET A 192 -16.59 3.95 6.61
N LEU A 193 -16.79 3.83 5.29
CA LEU A 193 -16.07 2.87 4.46
C LEU A 193 -14.55 3.08 4.50
N VAL A 194 -14.07 4.30 4.24
CA VAL A 194 -12.64 4.61 4.27
C VAL A 194 -12.07 4.43 5.68
N PRO A 195 -12.62 5.04 6.75
CA PRO A 195 -12.15 4.82 8.12
C PRO A 195 -12.08 3.34 8.49
N THR A 196 -13.11 2.55 8.15
CA THR A 196 -13.16 1.13 8.46
C THR A 196 -12.11 0.33 7.69
N ILE A 197 -11.85 0.66 6.43
CA ILE A 197 -10.79 0.00 5.65
C ILE A 197 -9.40 0.35 6.19
N ILE A 198 -9.17 1.61 6.58
CA ILE A 198 -7.92 2.00 7.24
C ILE A 198 -7.72 1.19 8.53
N ASP A 199 -8.74 1.16 9.40
CA ASP A 199 -8.68 0.45 10.68
C ASP A 199 -8.52 -1.08 10.53
N LYS A 200 -9.24 -1.71 9.59
CA LYS A 200 -9.30 -3.17 9.49
C LYS A 200 -8.34 -3.79 8.48
N VAL A 201 -7.70 -2.99 7.62
CA VAL A 201 -6.82 -3.49 6.56
C VAL A 201 -5.47 -2.82 6.58
N VAL A 202 -5.43 -1.49 6.57
CA VAL A 202 -4.16 -0.74 6.46
C VAL A 202 -3.39 -0.78 7.78
N LEU A 203 -4.01 -0.41 8.89
CA LEU A 203 -3.35 -0.38 10.20
C LEU A 203 -2.78 -1.75 10.61
N PRO A 204 -3.50 -2.89 10.50
CA PRO A 204 -2.94 -4.19 10.85
C PRO A 204 -1.69 -4.53 10.03
N LYS A 205 -1.68 -4.17 8.74
CA LYS A 205 -0.50 -4.35 7.89
C LYS A 205 0.66 -3.44 8.31
N VAL A 206 0.39 -2.19 8.63
CA VAL A 206 1.43 -1.26 9.12
C VAL A 206 2.01 -1.78 10.44
N THR A 207 1.16 -2.23 11.37
CA THR A 207 1.61 -2.85 12.63
C THR A 207 2.52 -4.04 12.36
N GLU A 208 2.13 -4.96 11.48
CA GLU A 208 2.95 -6.12 11.12
C GLU A 208 4.31 -5.72 10.53
N ILE A 209 4.34 -4.69 9.66
CA ILE A 209 5.59 -4.18 9.09
C ILE A 209 6.48 -3.58 10.18
N VAL A 210 5.92 -2.78 11.08
CA VAL A 210 6.68 -2.17 12.18
C VAL A 210 7.21 -3.24 13.14
N GLU A 211 6.40 -4.23 13.50
CA GLU A 211 6.81 -5.31 14.41
C GLU A 211 7.91 -6.20 13.84
N ASN A 212 7.92 -6.44 12.53
CA ASN A 212 8.83 -7.41 11.91
C ASN A 212 10.04 -6.78 11.19
N ALA A 213 9.93 -5.54 10.74
CA ALA A 213 10.92 -4.94 9.84
C ALA A 213 11.48 -3.59 10.33
N TRP A 214 10.87 -2.95 11.34
CA TRP A 214 11.39 -1.69 11.86
C TRP A 214 12.43 -1.93 12.97
N ASP A 215 13.58 -1.28 12.85
CA ASP A 215 14.62 -1.25 13.88
C ASP A 215 14.68 0.14 14.53
N PRO A 216 14.38 0.28 15.83
CA PRO A 216 14.43 1.56 16.56
C PRO A 216 15.82 2.20 16.61
N ILE A 217 16.88 1.45 16.34
CA ILE A 217 18.27 1.91 16.37
C ILE A 217 18.77 2.25 14.96
N SER A 218 17.98 1.95 13.92
CA SER A 218 18.28 2.36 12.55
C SER A 218 18.31 3.88 12.47
N VAL A 219 19.48 4.43 12.11
CA VAL A 219 19.73 5.88 12.03
C VAL A 219 19.27 6.46 10.68
N ARG A 220 18.48 5.71 9.91
CA ARG A 220 17.92 6.17 8.63
C ARG A 220 16.49 6.65 8.84
N ALA A 221 16.30 7.95 8.63
CA ALA A 221 15.03 8.63 8.37
C ALA A 221 15.15 9.36 7.04
#